data_AF-A0A0J1FQW4-F1
#
_entry.id   AF-A0A0J1FQW4-F1
#
_cell.length_a   1.000
_cell.length_b   1.000
_cell.length_c   1.000
_cell.angle_alpha   90.00
_cell.angle_beta   90.00
_cell.angle_gamma   90.00
#
_symmetry.space_group_name_H-M   'P 1'
#
loop_
_entity.id
_entity.type
_entity.pdbx_description
1 polymer ?
#
loop_
_entity_poly.entity_id
_entity_poly.type
_entity_poly.pdbx_seq_one_letter_code
_entity_poly.pdbx_strand_id
1 'polypeptide(L)'
;MAIRIETPAQASSSTIDSQNSSERTVDFKGVLTQTQNIQKTELQAFLERLETQGKKLAQSLSIRDLKDFRDMVKSFLRSTFGQSRKMQEESSWDFHGRPKIMARISKIDHALEDLGKQLLDQQAKPLEVLTKIDEIRGLIVDLFA
;
A
#
# COMPACT_ATOMS: atom_id res chain seq x y z
N MET A 1 -62.62 32.14 -7.11
CA MET A 1 -62.23 30.74 -7.45
C MET A 1 -60.92 30.44 -6.75
N ALA A 2 -60.92 29.46 -5.85
CA ALA A 2 -59.79 29.09 -5.00
C ALA A 2 -59.19 27.79 -5.53
N ILE A 3 -57.88 27.77 -5.76
CA ILE A 3 -57.13 26.53 -5.96
C ILE A 3 -56.31 26.32 -4.69
N ARG A 4 -56.80 25.42 -3.84
CA ARG A 4 -56.07 24.88 -2.70
C ARG A 4 -55.05 23.88 -3.24
N ILE A 5 -53.77 24.11 -2.97
CA ILE A 5 -52.72 23.11 -3.12
C ILE A 5 -52.61 22.40 -1.78
N GLU A 6 -53.09 21.16 -1.72
CA GLU A 6 -52.92 20.29 -0.56
C GLU A 6 -51.44 19.93 -0.44
N THR A 7 -50.79 20.44 0.61
CA THR A 7 -49.44 20.03 0.98
C THR A 7 -49.57 18.79 1.86
N PRO A 8 -49.14 17.59 1.44
CA PRO A 8 -49.25 16.42 2.31
C PRO A 8 -48.31 16.56 3.50
N ALA A 9 -48.94 16.50 4.67
CA ALA A 9 -48.47 16.10 5.99
C ALA A 9 -46.95 15.95 6.21
N GLN A 10 -46.48 16.76 7.16
CA GLN A 10 -45.34 16.57 8.05
C GLN A 10 -44.79 15.14 8.07
N ALA A 11 -43.62 14.96 7.46
CA ALA A 11 -42.73 13.85 7.80
C ALA A 11 -42.27 14.06 9.24
N SER A 12 -42.61 13.11 10.09
CA SER A 12 -42.24 12.99 11.49
C SER A 12 -40.75 13.28 11.67
N SER A 13 -40.43 14.32 12.44
CA SER A 13 -39.10 14.47 13.03
C SER A 13 -38.91 13.28 13.98
N SER A 14 -38.20 12.25 13.52
CA SER A 14 -37.64 11.23 14.39
C SER A 14 -36.66 11.94 15.33
N THR A 15 -37.11 12.17 16.55
CA THR A 15 -36.24 12.47 17.68
C THR A 15 -35.27 11.31 17.82
N ILE A 16 -34.04 11.50 17.34
CA ILE A 16 -32.94 10.57 17.58
C ILE A 16 -32.55 10.77 19.05
N ASP A 17 -33.05 9.86 19.88
CA ASP A 17 -32.68 9.69 21.28
C ASP A 17 -31.15 9.63 21.40
N SER A 18 -30.57 10.69 21.95
CA SER A 18 -29.13 10.87 22.12
C SER A 18 -28.65 10.25 23.44
N GLN A 19 -28.96 8.96 23.65
CA GLN A 19 -28.50 8.21 24.82
C GLN A 19 -28.06 6.79 24.47
N ASN A 20 -27.14 6.61 23.50
CA ASN A 20 -26.24 5.44 23.50
C ASN A 20 -24.98 5.58 22.61
N SER A 21 -24.45 6.80 22.43
CA SER A 21 -23.34 7.02 21.49
C SER A 21 -21.98 6.52 21.98
N SER A 22 -21.76 6.38 23.30
CA SER A 22 -20.44 6.04 23.86
C SER A 22 -20.05 4.56 23.71
N GLU A 23 -20.99 3.61 23.80
CA GLU A 23 -20.65 2.17 23.72
C GLU A 23 -20.30 1.70 22.30
N ARG A 24 -20.97 2.23 21.26
CA ARG A 24 -20.65 1.92 19.85
C ARG A 24 -19.33 2.51 19.36
N THR A 25 -18.89 3.64 19.91
CA THR A 25 -17.57 4.22 19.58
C THR A 25 -16.39 3.37 20.06
N VAL A 26 -16.54 2.64 21.17
CA VAL A 26 -15.50 1.73 21.67
C VAL A 26 -15.36 0.51 20.74
N ASP A 27 -16.48 0.00 20.23
CA ASP A 27 -16.52 -1.12 19.28
C ASP A 27 -15.88 -0.77 17.92
N PHE A 28 -16.25 0.38 17.33
CA PHE A 28 -15.62 0.83 16.08
C PHE A 28 -14.13 1.13 16.23
N LYS A 29 -13.71 1.76 17.34
CA LYS A 29 -12.29 1.98 17.64
C LYS A 29 -11.54 0.66 17.78
N GLY A 30 -12.15 -0.34 18.44
CA GLY A 30 -11.61 -1.70 18.54
C GLY A 30 -11.39 -2.33 17.17
N VAL A 31 -12.40 -2.30 16.30
CA VAL A 31 -12.31 -2.81 14.92
C VAL A 31 -11.22 -2.08 14.12
N LEU A 32 -11.14 -0.75 14.20
CA LEU A 32 -10.09 0.03 13.52
C LEU A 32 -8.67 -0.35 13.98
N THR A 33 -8.46 -0.46 15.30
CA THR A 33 -7.15 -0.86 15.85
C THR A 33 -6.79 -2.29 15.44
N GLN A 34 -7.78 -3.19 15.37
CA GLN A 34 -7.58 -4.56 14.91
C GLN A 34 -7.20 -4.59 13.43
N THR A 35 -7.86 -3.82 12.57
CA THR A 35 -7.52 -3.72 11.14
C THR A 35 -6.11 -3.17 10.93
N GLN A 36 -5.69 -2.16 11.70
CA GLN A 36 -4.33 -1.63 11.64
C GLN A 36 -3.27 -2.66 12.08
N ASN A 37 -3.57 -3.44 13.12
CA ASN A 37 -2.67 -4.51 13.57
C ASN A 37 -2.53 -5.63 12.53
N ILE A 38 -3.62 -5.99 11.84
CA ILE A 38 -3.59 -6.98 10.75
C ILE A 38 -2.68 -6.49 9.62
N GLN A 39 -2.83 -5.24 9.16
CA GLN A 39 -1.99 -4.68 8.10
C GLN A 39 -0.49 -4.66 8.49
N LYS A 40 -0.18 -4.31 9.74
CA LYS A 40 1.21 -4.37 10.25
C LYS A 40 1.76 -5.79 10.25
N THR A 41 0.94 -6.77 10.64
CA THR A 41 1.33 -8.19 10.67
C THR A 41 1.59 -8.72 9.26
N GLU A 42 0.73 -8.36 8.29
CA GLU A 42 0.91 -8.72 6.89
C GLU A 42 2.17 -8.11 6.28
N LEU A 43 2.45 -6.83 6.59
CA LEU A 43 3.68 -6.16 6.19
C LEU A 43 4.91 -6.87 6.77
N GLN A 44 4.90 -7.19 8.07
CA GLN A 44 6.01 -7.87 8.72
C GLN A 44 6.28 -9.24 8.09
N ALA A 45 5.23 -10.04 7.88
CA ALA A 45 5.33 -11.34 7.21
C ALA A 45 5.86 -11.20 5.78
N PHE A 46 5.48 -10.14 5.06
CA PHE A 46 6.02 -9.85 3.74
C PHE A 46 7.50 -9.47 3.79
N LEU A 47 7.93 -8.64 4.74
CA LEU A 47 9.34 -8.23 4.89
C LEU A 47 10.25 -9.42 5.22
N GLU A 48 9.79 -10.38 6.02
CA GLU A 48 10.53 -11.62 6.30
C GLU A 48 10.69 -12.50 5.06
N ARG A 49 9.62 -12.61 4.25
CA ARG A 49 9.69 -13.30 2.95
C ARG A 49 10.61 -12.58 1.96
N LEU A 50 10.56 -11.25 1.94
CA LEU A 50 11.42 -10.40 1.13
C LEU A 50 12.90 -10.64 1.46
N GLU A 51 13.23 -10.70 2.75
CA GLU A 51 14.60 -10.96 3.22
C GLU A 51 15.07 -12.37 2.83
N THR A 52 14.21 -13.37 2.99
CA THR A 52 14.53 -14.76 2.65
C THR A 52 14.77 -14.93 1.14
N GLN A 53 13.86 -14.41 0.31
CA GLN A 53 13.97 -14.47 -1.14
C GLN A 53 15.15 -13.62 -1.64
N GLY A 54 15.41 -12.48 -0.98
CA GLY A 54 16.55 -11.61 -1.27
C GLY A 54 17.88 -12.30 -1.02
N LYS A 55 18.04 -12.98 0.13
CA LYS A 55 19.24 -13.79 0.43
C LYS A 55 19.44 -14.89 -0.60
N LYS A 56 18.36 -15.57 -1.01
CA LYS A 56 18.40 -16.59 -2.07
C LYS A 56 18.87 -16.00 -3.41
N LEU A 57 18.32 -14.85 -3.81
CA LEU A 57 18.73 -14.15 -5.03
C LEU A 57 20.20 -13.72 -4.98
N ALA A 58 20.68 -13.17 -3.87
CA ALA A 58 22.07 -12.76 -3.70
C ALA A 58 23.05 -13.96 -3.77
N GLN A 59 22.62 -15.15 -3.36
CA GLN A 59 23.42 -16.37 -3.45
C GLN A 59 23.38 -17.02 -4.84
N SER A 60 22.19 -17.13 -5.44
CA SER A 60 22.04 -17.81 -6.73
C SER A 60 22.44 -16.93 -7.91
N LEU A 61 22.31 -15.61 -7.80
CA LEU A 61 22.48 -14.63 -8.88
C LEU A 61 21.74 -15.03 -10.18
N SER A 62 20.60 -15.71 -10.03
CA SER A 62 19.85 -16.27 -11.14
C SER A 62 18.73 -15.34 -11.59
N ILE A 63 18.57 -15.21 -12.92
CA ILE A 63 17.47 -14.45 -13.54
C ILE A 63 16.10 -15.02 -13.12
N ARG A 64 16.02 -16.33 -12.87
CA ARG A 64 14.78 -16.95 -12.39
C ARG A 64 14.39 -16.44 -11.00
N ASP A 65 15.34 -16.42 -10.07
CA ASP A 65 15.10 -15.93 -8.71
C ASP A 65 14.83 -14.42 -8.70
N LEU A 66 15.42 -13.66 -9.63
CA LEU A 66 15.12 -12.24 -9.82
C LEU A 66 13.67 -12.04 -10.26
N LYS A 67 13.20 -12.84 -11.23
CA LYS A 67 11.81 -12.79 -11.68
C LYS A 67 10.86 -13.10 -10.54
N ASP A 68 11.11 -14.16 -9.78
CA ASP A 68 10.28 -14.56 -8.64
C ASP A 68 10.26 -13.46 -7.56
N PHE A 69 11.41 -12.85 -7.26
CA PHE A 69 11.52 -11.73 -6.34
C PHE A 69 10.71 -10.51 -6.81
N ARG A 70 10.87 -10.11 -8.08
CA ARG A 70 10.14 -8.99 -8.67
C ARG A 70 8.62 -9.22 -8.66
N ASP A 71 8.20 -10.41 -9.06
CA ASP A 71 6.78 -10.76 -9.11
C ASP A 71 6.16 -10.76 -7.71
N MET A 72 6.90 -11.25 -6.70
CA MET A 72 6.49 -11.19 -5.30
C MET A 72 6.29 -9.75 -4.81
N VAL A 73 7.25 -8.85 -5.05
CA VAL A 73 7.15 -7.43 -4.67
C VAL A 73 5.98 -6.75 -5.37
N LYS A 74 5.84 -6.94 -6.69
CA LYS A 74 4.74 -6.34 -7.47
C LYS A 74 3.37 -6.86 -7.04
N SER A 75 3.27 -8.14 -6.71
CA SER A 75 2.03 -8.74 -6.23
C SER A 75 1.63 -8.17 -4.88
N PHE A 76 2.59 -7.98 -3.97
CA PHE A 76 2.34 -7.36 -2.68
C PHE A 76 1.88 -5.91 -2.82
N LEU A 77 2.62 -5.07 -3.56
CA LEU A 77 2.25 -3.68 -3.79
C LEU A 77 0.85 -3.56 -4.43
N ARG A 78 0.51 -4.44 -5.37
CA ARG A 78 -0.82 -4.49 -6.00
C ARG A 78 -1.92 -4.92 -5.02
N SER A 79 -1.62 -5.86 -4.13
CA SER A 79 -2.57 -6.32 -3.11
C SER A 79 -2.84 -5.22 -2.07
N THR A 80 -1.82 -4.47 -1.67
CA THR A 80 -1.94 -3.48 -0.60
C THR A 80 -2.50 -2.14 -1.09
N PHE A 81 -2.06 -1.66 -2.25
CA PHE A 81 -2.48 -0.35 -2.79
C PHE A 81 -3.53 -0.46 -3.92
N GLY A 82 -3.95 -1.67 -4.28
CA GLY A 82 -4.95 -1.93 -5.32
C GLY A 82 -4.45 -1.72 -6.75
N GLN A 83 -5.25 -2.15 -7.74
CA GLN A 83 -5.03 -1.81 -9.15
C GLN A 83 -5.50 -0.39 -9.43
N SER A 84 -4.69 0.61 -9.08
CA SER A 84 -4.89 1.98 -9.58
C SER A 84 -4.46 2.05 -11.06
N ARG A 85 -5.22 1.37 -11.93
CA ARG A 85 -5.10 1.57 -13.37
C ARG A 85 -5.67 2.96 -13.66
N LYS A 86 -4.79 3.89 -14.07
CA LYS A 86 -5.06 5.28 -14.43
C LYS A 86 -5.13 6.29 -13.29
N MET A 87 -4.09 6.39 -12.47
CA MET A 87 -3.79 7.65 -11.78
C MET A 87 -2.40 8.16 -12.17
N GLN A 88 -2.09 8.06 -13.46
CA GLN A 88 -0.89 8.63 -14.09
C GLN A 88 -1.11 10.07 -14.56
N GLU A 89 -2.35 10.57 -14.63
CA GLU A 89 -2.62 11.89 -15.21
C GLU A 89 -3.02 12.98 -14.20
N GLU A 90 -3.39 12.64 -12.96
CA GLU A 90 -3.80 13.64 -11.95
C GLU A 90 -2.98 13.63 -10.64
N SER A 91 -1.75 13.09 -10.67
CA SER A 91 -0.81 13.28 -9.56
C SER A 91 -0.18 14.68 -9.60
N SER A 92 -1.00 15.73 -9.58
CA SER A 92 -0.53 17.11 -9.41
C SER A 92 -0.28 17.45 -7.95
N TRP A 93 0.68 18.35 -7.77
CA TRP A 93 1.58 18.45 -6.65
C TRP A 93 1.02 19.03 -5.36
N ASP A 94 1.84 18.80 -4.34
CA ASP A 94 1.77 19.39 -3.03
C ASP A 94 2.30 20.85 -3.01
N PHE A 95 1.60 21.75 -2.30
CA PHE A 95 2.24 22.89 -1.61
C PHE A 95 2.20 22.77 -0.06
N HIS A 96 1.32 21.95 0.58
CA HIS A 96 1.43 21.42 1.97
C HIS A 96 0.63 20.10 2.35
N GLY A 97 -0.06 19.34 1.47
CA GLY A 97 -0.59 17.99 1.74
C GLY A 97 -0.54 16.99 0.56
N ARG A 98 0.09 15.82 0.75
CA ARG A 98 0.45 14.76 -0.24
C ARG A 98 -0.66 13.70 -0.49
N PRO A 99 -0.60 12.92 -1.60
CA PRO A 99 0.08 11.61 -1.50
C PRO A 99 0.93 11.27 -2.74
N LYS A 100 2.27 11.33 -2.59
CA LYS A 100 3.26 10.83 -3.57
C LYS A 100 3.39 9.29 -3.59
N ILE A 101 2.34 8.56 -3.19
CA ILE A 101 2.37 7.10 -3.06
C ILE A 101 2.74 6.46 -4.41
N MET A 102 2.12 6.91 -5.50
CA MET A 102 2.45 6.44 -6.85
C MET A 102 3.89 6.75 -7.25
N ALA A 103 4.41 7.93 -6.89
CA ALA A 103 5.81 8.27 -7.14
C ALA A 103 6.76 7.42 -6.30
N ARG A 104 6.39 7.05 -5.06
CA ARG A 104 7.16 6.14 -4.19
C ARG A 104 7.13 4.70 -4.71
N ILE A 105 5.98 4.23 -5.20
CA ILE A 105 5.85 2.95 -5.90
C ILE A 105 6.72 2.93 -7.17
N SER A 106 6.69 4.01 -7.95
CA SER A 106 7.55 4.15 -9.15
C SER A 106 9.04 4.08 -8.81
N LYS A 107 9.47 4.65 -7.67
CA LYS A 107 10.85 4.49 -7.18
C LYS A 107 11.19 3.03 -6.87
N ILE A 108 10.27 2.28 -6.27
CA ILE A 108 10.46 0.84 -6.00
C ILE A 108 10.58 0.07 -7.33
N ASP A 109 9.72 0.38 -8.31
CA ASP A 109 9.80 -0.23 -9.65
C ASP A 109 11.15 0.05 -10.33
N HIS A 110 11.65 1.29 -10.27
CA HIS A 110 12.97 1.63 -10.81
C HIS A 110 14.11 0.89 -10.09
N ALA A 111 14.07 0.78 -8.76
CA ALA A 111 15.06 0.02 -8.01
C ALA A 111 15.08 -1.48 -8.38
N LEU A 112 13.91 -2.06 -8.67
CA LEU A 112 13.79 -3.44 -9.17
C LEU A 112 14.37 -3.61 -10.59
N GLU A 113 14.19 -2.61 -11.46
CA GLU A 113 14.78 -2.61 -12.80
C GLU A 113 16.30 -2.50 -12.75
N ASP A 114 16.83 -1.63 -11.89
CA ASP A 114 18.27 -1.45 -11.73
C ASP A 114 18.93 -2.69 -11.12
N LEU A 115 18.28 -3.35 -10.17
CA LEU A 115 18.72 -4.66 -9.67
C LEU A 115 18.80 -5.68 -10.81
N GLY A 116 17.84 -5.66 -11.74
CA GLY A 116 17.87 -6.51 -12.92
C GLY A 116 19.03 -6.20 -13.85
N LYS A 117 19.27 -4.92 -14.16
CA LYS A 117 20.42 -4.49 -14.99
C LYS A 117 21.75 -4.92 -14.38
N GLN A 118 21.92 -4.72 -13.08
CA GLN A 118 23.12 -5.13 -12.36
C GLN A 118 23.35 -6.63 -12.43
N LEU A 119 22.29 -7.45 -12.41
CA LEU A 119 22.42 -8.90 -12.52
C LEU A 119 22.78 -9.36 -13.94
N LEU A 120 22.37 -8.59 -14.95
CA LEU A 120 22.74 -8.84 -16.35
C LEU A 120 24.20 -8.42 -16.64
N ASP A 121 24.71 -7.43 -15.91
CA ASP A 121 26.12 -7.08 -15.95
C ASP A 121 26.96 -8.23 -15.36
N GLN A 122 27.94 -8.69 -16.13
CA GLN A 122 28.75 -9.89 -15.83
C GLN A 122 29.59 -9.80 -14.54
N GLN A 123 29.54 -8.67 -13.81
CA GLN A 123 30.29 -8.42 -12.58
C GLN A 123 29.40 -8.28 -11.33
N ALA A 124 28.14 -8.74 -11.39
CA ALA A 124 27.22 -8.67 -10.26
C ALA A 124 27.82 -9.31 -9.00
N LYS A 125 28.18 -8.48 -8.00
CA LYS A 125 28.68 -8.99 -6.72
C LYS A 125 27.49 -9.30 -5.79
N PRO A 126 27.51 -10.44 -5.07
CA PRO A 126 26.47 -10.77 -4.08
C PRO A 126 26.20 -9.65 -3.07
N LEU A 127 27.25 -8.92 -2.66
CA LEU A 127 27.14 -7.80 -1.72
C LEU A 127 26.39 -6.60 -2.30
N GLU A 128 26.59 -6.29 -3.58
CA GLU A 128 25.90 -5.19 -4.26
C GLU A 128 24.41 -5.52 -4.44
N VAL A 129 24.11 -6.77 -4.80
CA VAL A 129 22.74 -7.29 -4.87
C VAL A 129 22.04 -7.21 -3.52
N LEU A 130 22.70 -7.63 -2.44
CA LEU A 130 22.13 -7.55 -1.08
C LEU A 130 21.86 -6.09 -0.68
N THR A 131 22.79 -5.19 -0.98
CA THR A 131 22.64 -3.75 -0.71
C THR A 131 21.42 -3.19 -1.43
N LYS A 132 21.17 -3.58 -2.69
CA LYS A 132 19.98 -3.18 -3.44
C LYS A 132 18.69 -3.76 -2.87
N ILE A 133 18.72 -4.99 -2.39
CA ILE A 133 17.57 -5.60 -1.72
C ILE A 133 17.21 -4.83 -0.45
N ASP A 134 18.22 -4.42 0.34
CA ASP A 134 18.00 -3.60 1.55
C ASP A 134 17.48 -2.20 1.21
N GLU A 135 17.95 -1.59 0.11
CA GLU A 135 17.38 -0.35 -0.43
C GLU A 135 15.89 -0.51 -0.77
N ILE A 136 15.53 -1.57 -1.49
CA ILE A 136 14.13 -1.89 -1.84
C ILE A 136 13.29 -2.11 -0.58
N ARG A 137 13.82 -2.82 0.42
CA ARG A 137 13.18 -3.01 1.73
C ARG A 137 12.90 -1.67 2.39
N GLY A 138 13.88 -0.77 2.41
CA GLY A 138 13.74 0.58 2.97
C GLY A 138 12.65 1.39 2.26
N LEU A 139 12.60 1.35 0.93
CA LEU A 139 11.57 2.03 0.15
C LEU A 139 10.16 1.48 0.43
N ILE A 140 10.05 0.17 0.64
CA ILE A 140 8.78 -0.47 1.00
C ILE A 140 8.37 -0.03 2.41
N VAL A 141 9.28 -0.03 3.39
CA VAL A 141 8.96 0.46 4.74
C VAL A 141 8.55 1.93 4.72
N ASP A 142 9.25 2.78 3.96
CA ASP A 142 8.89 4.18 3.76
C ASP A 142 7.45 4.30 3.23
N LEU A 143 7.00 3.41 2.34
CA LEU A 143 5.64 3.43 1.80
C LEU A 143 4.53 3.25 2.86
N PHE A 144 4.84 2.64 4.00
CA PHE A 144 3.91 2.42 5.12
C PHE A 144 4.21 3.32 6.34
N ALA A 145 5.24 4.17 6.25
CA ALA A 145 5.64 5.10 7.30
C ALA A 145 4.76 6.37 7.34
#